data_AF-A0A8M8V023-F1
#
_entry.id   AF-A0A8M8V023-F1
#
_cell.length_a   1.000
_cell.length_b   1.000
_cell.length_c   1.000
_cell.angle_alpha   90.00
_cell.angle_beta   90.00
_cell.angle_gamma   90.00
#
_symmetry.space_group_name_H-M   'P 1'
#
loop_
_entity.id
_entity.type
_entity.pdbx_description
1 polymer ?
#
loop_
_entity_poly.entity_id
_entity_poly.type
_entity_poly.pdbx_seq_one_letter_code
_entity_poly.pdbx_strand_id
1 'polypeptide(L)'
;MAGWQRHLQSLVRQVTKRYECSRNAPFNTFSHAKASLVSGEAPCLSSLRNSICPTISRPLYLYLQKLEFTSSRSLFAESSEATPVSSPLIPALPSSTGNTETQKAISKPSKVQAILKGIKQSPKKVNLVAALVRGMRVEDALLQLQVTVKRAAKTVYQVIHSARANATHNHGFDPDRLLVAEAFVGKGFFKKRISYHAKGKCGIKVRPECRLTVVLREITPEEEAEIAKLKVHNFRKLTKREKRLVPHKLIETTPIWDRKSKTRSQGAMAA
;
A
#
# COMPACT_ATOMS: atom_id res chain seq x y z
N MET A 1 68.77 -7.14 -9.93
CA MET A 1 69.22 -8.30 -9.13
C MET A 1 68.11 -8.59 -8.12
N ALA A 2 67.07 -9.32 -8.49
CA ALA A 2 66.97 -10.78 -8.62
C ALA A 2 66.91 -11.51 -7.26
N GLY A 3 65.72 -12.07 -6.97
CA GLY A 3 65.44 -13.05 -5.91
C GLY A 3 64.97 -12.40 -4.60
N TRP A 4 63.87 -12.79 -3.97
CA TRP A 4 63.36 -14.15 -3.84
C TRP A 4 61.84 -14.17 -3.79
N GLN A 5 61.29 -14.68 -4.88
CA GLN A 5 59.94 -15.17 -5.04
C GLN A 5 59.97 -16.64 -4.65
N ARG A 6 59.26 -17.05 -3.58
CA ARG A 6 58.98 -18.45 -3.23
C ARG A 6 57.91 -18.51 -2.14
N HIS A 7 56.64 -18.46 -2.55
CA HIS A 7 55.72 -19.54 -2.17
C HIS A 7 54.52 -19.58 -3.12
N LEU A 8 54.60 -20.50 -4.08
CA LEU A 8 53.48 -20.96 -4.87
C LEU A 8 52.50 -21.74 -3.96
N GLN A 9 51.23 -21.39 -4.11
CA GLN A 9 50.09 -22.27 -4.38
C GLN A 9 50.06 -23.68 -3.75
N SER A 10 49.06 -23.90 -2.91
CA SER A 10 48.12 -25.04 -3.03
C SER A 10 46.70 -24.45 -3.08
N LEU A 11 46.06 -24.31 -4.24
CA LEU A 11 45.29 -25.30 -5.02
C LEU A 11 44.07 -25.88 -4.28
N VAL A 12 42.91 -25.56 -4.88
CA VAL A 12 41.64 -26.32 -4.96
C VAL A 12 40.46 -25.88 -4.06
N ARG A 13 39.58 -25.12 -4.72
CA ARG A 13 38.11 -25.25 -4.81
C ARG A 13 37.32 -25.51 -3.52
N GLN A 14 36.40 -24.59 -3.25
CA GLN A 14 34.97 -24.95 -3.30
C GLN A 14 34.12 -23.74 -3.72
N VAL A 15 33.66 -23.82 -4.97
CA VAL A 15 32.50 -23.11 -5.50
C VAL A 15 31.29 -23.57 -4.70
N THR A 16 30.58 -22.66 -4.03
CA THR A 16 29.16 -22.88 -3.72
C THR A 16 28.35 -21.62 -3.99
N LYS A 17 27.49 -21.79 -5.00
CA LYS A 17 26.33 -20.96 -5.35
C LYS A 17 25.54 -20.59 -4.09
N ARG A 18 25.35 -19.30 -3.83
CA ARG A 18 24.24 -18.87 -2.96
C ARG A 18 23.01 -18.66 -3.82
N TYR A 19 22.11 -19.62 -3.74
CA TYR A 19 20.75 -19.55 -4.24
C TYR A 19 19.97 -18.41 -3.57
N GLU A 20 19.29 -17.61 -4.40
CA GLU A 20 18.25 -16.68 -3.99
C GLU A 20 17.02 -17.49 -3.53
N CYS A 21 16.64 -17.35 -2.27
CA CYS A 21 15.38 -17.91 -1.78
C CYS A 21 14.25 -16.88 -1.96
N SER A 22 13.59 -16.94 -3.12
CA SER A 22 12.24 -16.40 -3.31
C SER A 22 11.25 -17.26 -2.50
N ARG A 23 10.80 -16.78 -1.33
CA ARG A 23 9.63 -17.34 -0.64
C ARG A 23 8.39 -16.54 -1.02
N ASN A 24 7.82 -16.89 -2.17
CA ASN A 24 6.40 -16.66 -2.46
C ASN A 24 5.78 -18.05 -2.55
N ALA A 25 5.02 -18.46 -1.54
CA ALA A 25 4.11 -19.60 -1.62
C ALA A 25 2.73 -19.13 -1.14
N PRO A 26 1.66 -19.32 -1.95
CA PRO A 26 0.31 -18.93 -1.59
C PRO A 26 -0.31 -19.90 -0.60
N PHE A 27 -1.07 -19.35 0.35
CA PHE A 27 -2.00 -20.06 1.21
C PHE A 27 -3.13 -20.63 0.32
N ASN A 28 -3.19 -21.95 0.16
CA ASN A 28 -4.38 -22.64 -0.31
C ASN A 28 -4.98 -23.47 0.83
N THR A 29 -6.19 -23.06 1.21
CA THR A 29 -7.36 -23.85 1.62
C THR A 29 -7.13 -25.32 2.01
N PHE A 30 -7.36 -25.60 3.29
CA PHE A 30 -7.71 -26.94 3.78
C PHE A 30 -9.14 -27.28 3.36
N SER A 31 -9.31 -28.41 2.67
CA SER A 31 -10.59 -29.12 2.54
C SER A 31 -10.42 -30.58 2.92
N HIS A 32 -11.39 -31.07 3.68
CA HIS A 32 -11.55 -32.41 4.24
C HIS A 32 -11.52 -33.54 3.19
N ALA A 33 -10.98 -34.72 3.56
CA ALA A 33 -11.68 -36.02 3.46
C ALA A 33 -10.82 -37.23 3.93
N LYS A 34 -11.36 -37.94 4.93
CA LYS A 34 -11.47 -39.40 5.18
C LYS A 34 -10.37 -40.40 4.75
N ALA A 35 -9.81 -41.05 5.79
CA ALA A 35 -9.74 -42.50 6.11
C ALA A 35 -9.29 -43.55 5.06
N SER A 36 -8.30 -44.37 5.46
CA SER A 36 -8.39 -45.84 5.41
C SER A 36 -7.36 -46.51 6.32
N LEU A 37 -7.80 -47.59 6.98
CA LEU A 37 -7.08 -48.52 7.84
C LEU A 37 -6.21 -49.47 7.02
N VAL A 38 -5.01 -49.82 7.50
CA VAL A 38 -4.43 -51.17 7.31
C VAL A 38 -3.65 -51.57 8.56
N SER A 39 -3.95 -52.77 9.02
CA SER A 39 -3.48 -53.54 10.18
C SER A 39 -2.10 -54.17 10.00
N GLY A 40 -1.36 -54.32 11.10
CA GLY A 40 -0.17 -55.17 11.21
C GLY A 40 0.34 -55.26 12.66
N GLU A 41 0.02 -56.36 13.33
CA GLU A 41 0.49 -56.80 14.66
C GLU A 41 1.96 -57.30 14.56
N ALA A 42 2.85 -57.46 15.55
CA ALA A 42 2.83 -57.69 17.01
C ALA A 42 4.32 -57.51 17.54
N PRO A 43 4.78 -58.05 18.70
CA PRO A 43 4.41 -57.84 20.11
C PRO A 43 5.63 -57.48 21.01
N CYS A 44 5.40 -57.51 22.34
CA CYS A 44 6.29 -57.68 23.50
C CYS A 44 7.16 -56.50 24.01
N LEU A 45 6.70 -55.87 25.11
CA LEU A 45 7.25 -56.07 26.47
C LEU A 45 6.26 -55.51 27.52
N SER A 46 5.79 -56.39 28.40
CA SER A 46 4.90 -56.08 29.51
C SER A 46 5.58 -56.37 30.85
N SER A 47 5.77 -55.35 31.68
CA SER A 47 5.62 -55.28 33.14
C SER A 47 6.36 -54.01 33.59
N LEU A 48 5.86 -53.14 34.46
CA LEU A 48 5.18 -53.44 35.72
C LEU A 48 3.92 -52.58 35.93
N ARG A 49 2.94 -53.27 36.48
CA ARG A 49 1.70 -52.75 37.04
C ARG A 49 2.00 -51.90 38.26
N ASN A 50 1.33 -50.77 38.36
CA ASN A 50 0.67 -50.35 39.59
C ASN A 50 -0.70 -49.81 39.20
N SER A 51 -1.71 -50.66 39.39
CA SER A 51 -3.14 -50.31 39.33
C SER A 51 -3.63 -50.15 40.76
N ILE A 52 -4.32 -49.04 41.04
CA ILE A 52 -5.29 -48.71 42.12
C ILE A 52 -5.44 -47.18 41.86
N CYS A 53 -6.48 -46.64 41.23
CA CYS A 53 -7.91 -46.79 41.48
C CYS A 53 -8.72 -45.97 40.43
N PRO A 54 -10.06 -46.10 40.42
CA PRO A 54 -10.89 -46.00 39.22
C PRO A 54 -11.48 -44.62 38.96
N THR A 55 -11.95 -44.46 37.73
CA THR A 55 -13.00 -43.55 37.25
C THR A 55 -13.91 -42.99 38.34
N ILE A 56 -14.06 -41.67 38.40
CA ILE A 56 -15.34 -40.97 38.21
C ILE A 56 -14.99 -39.62 37.57
N SER A 57 -15.21 -39.56 36.26
CA SER A 57 -15.55 -38.30 35.59
C SER A 57 -16.70 -37.68 36.38
N ARG A 58 -16.42 -36.71 37.24
CA ARG A 58 -17.46 -35.79 37.67
C ARG A 58 -17.77 -34.94 36.44
N PRO A 59 -18.94 -35.10 35.81
CA PRO A 59 -19.28 -34.24 34.69
C PRO A 59 -19.30 -32.81 35.23
N LEU A 60 -18.53 -31.92 34.60
CA LEU A 60 -18.51 -30.48 34.90
C LEU A 60 -19.92 -29.87 35.01
N TYR A 61 -20.91 -30.53 34.41
CA TYR A 61 -22.34 -30.25 34.54
C TYR A 61 -22.85 -30.14 35.99
N LEU A 62 -22.46 -31.05 36.90
CA LEU A 62 -22.93 -31.01 38.30
C LEU A 62 -22.35 -29.83 39.10
N TYR A 63 -21.18 -29.35 38.70
CA TYR A 63 -20.56 -28.15 39.28
C TYR A 63 -21.27 -26.87 38.81
N LEU A 64 -21.69 -26.84 37.55
CA LEU A 64 -22.44 -25.71 36.98
C LEU A 64 -23.87 -25.61 37.54
N GLN A 65 -24.49 -26.74 37.89
CA GLN A 65 -25.84 -26.78 38.47
C GLN A 65 -25.89 -26.24 39.91
N LYS A 66 -24.81 -26.37 40.69
CA LYS A 66 -24.67 -25.77 42.04
C LYS A 66 -24.40 -24.27 42.03
N LEU A 67 -23.95 -23.74 40.89
CA LEU A 67 -23.70 -22.31 40.68
C LEU A 67 -24.88 -21.62 39.97
N GLU A 68 -26.04 -22.29 39.88
CA GLU A 68 -27.26 -21.80 39.23
C GLU A 68 -27.11 -21.41 37.74
N PHE A 69 -26.00 -21.77 37.09
CA PHE A 69 -25.84 -21.57 35.65
C PHE A 69 -26.40 -22.78 34.88
N THR A 70 -27.70 -22.75 34.58
CA THR A 70 -28.36 -23.73 33.72
C THR A 70 -28.15 -23.39 32.24
N SER A 71 -27.30 -24.17 31.56
CA SER A 71 -27.16 -24.14 30.09
C SER A 71 -28.23 -25.01 29.42
N SER A 72 -29.50 -24.63 29.53
CA SER A 72 -30.57 -25.24 28.75
C SER A 72 -31.62 -24.19 28.44
N ARG A 73 -31.39 -23.47 27.34
CA ARG A 73 -32.35 -22.57 26.73
C ARG A 73 -33.39 -23.42 25.98
N SER A 74 -34.28 -24.07 26.70
CA SER A 74 -35.58 -24.45 26.15
C SER A 74 -36.43 -23.18 26.13
N LEU A 75 -36.60 -22.60 24.94
CA LEU A 75 -37.60 -21.54 24.74
C LEU A 75 -38.98 -22.18 24.86
N PHE A 76 -39.52 -22.21 26.08
CA PHE A 76 -40.95 -22.32 26.28
C PHE A 76 -41.52 -20.91 26.22
N ALA A 77 -42.24 -20.65 25.13
CA ALA A 77 -43.17 -19.55 25.04
C ALA A 77 -44.35 -19.88 25.96
N GLU A 78 -44.61 -19.04 26.95
CA GLU A 78 -45.94 -18.74 27.49
C GLU A 78 -45.84 -17.69 28.60
N SER A 79 -46.85 -16.81 28.65
CA SER A 79 -47.09 -15.70 29.58
C SER A 79 -46.32 -14.39 29.38
N SER A 80 -47.08 -13.42 28.92
CA SER A 80 -46.83 -11.98 28.80
C SER A 80 -46.41 -11.33 30.11
N GLU A 81 -45.60 -10.27 30.00
CA GLU A 81 -45.18 -9.33 31.07
C GLU A 81 -43.91 -9.66 31.86
N ALA A 82 -42.79 -9.77 31.16
CA ALA A 82 -41.48 -9.45 31.74
C ALA A 82 -40.60 -8.80 30.67
N THR A 83 -40.48 -7.47 30.68
CA THR A 83 -39.51 -6.77 29.85
C THR A 83 -38.10 -7.05 30.41
N PRO A 84 -37.16 -7.60 29.62
CA PRO A 84 -35.79 -7.74 30.09
C PRO A 84 -35.21 -6.34 30.28
N VAL A 85 -34.90 -5.97 31.52
CA VAL A 85 -34.22 -4.71 31.84
C VAL A 85 -32.87 -4.74 31.13
N SER A 86 -32.70 -3.87 30.13
CA SER A 86 -31.46 -3.77 29.37
C SER A 86 -30.34 -3.33 30.31
N SER A 87 -29.22 -4.05 30.29
CA SER A 87 -28.00 -3.69 31.02
C SER A 87 -27.69 -2.18 30.88
N PRO A 88 -27.39 -1.48 31.99
CA PRO A 88 -27.13 -0.03 31.98
C PRO A 88 -25.88 0.37 31.20
N LEU A 89 -25.10 -0.60 30.71
CA LEU A 89 -23.88 -0.39 29.91
C LEU A 89 -24.10 -0.50 28.40
N ILE A 90 -25.32 -0.77 27.95
CA ILE A 90 -25.69 -0.71 26.53
C ILE A 90 -26.18 0.72 26.26
N PRO A 91 -25.49 1.53 25.44
CA PRO A 91 -26.05 2.82 25.03
C PRO A 91 -27.39 2.56 24.32
N ALA A 92 -28.46 3.15 24.84
CA ALA A 92 -29.81 2.96 24.34
C ALA A 92 -29.87 3.27 22.83
N LEU A 93 -30.32 2.28 22.05
CA LEU A 93 -30.75 2.50 20.68
C LEU A 93 -32.00 3.40 20.72
N PRO A 94 -32.02 4.52 19.99
CA PRO A 94 -33.15 5.45 20.03
C PRO A 94 -34.41 4.80 19.48
N SER A 95 -35.44 4.69 20.33
CA SER A 95 -36.78 4.28 19.96
C SER A 95 -37.48 5.37 19.15
N SER A 96 -37.96 4.96 17.99
CA SER A 96 -38.72 5.70 16.98
C SER A 96 -39.82 6.61 17.55
N THR A 97 -39.63 7.92 17.41
CA THR A 97 -40.72 8.87 17.21
C THR A 97 -40.30 9.85 16.12
N GLY A 98 -40.97 9.77 14.96
CA GLY A 98 -41.09 10.88 14.02
C GLY A 98 -39.90 11.29 13.15
N ASN A 99 -38.86 10.48 12.96
CA ASN A 99 -37.87 10.73 11.91
C ASN A 99 -38.11 9.78 10.75
N THR A 100 -38.46 10.34 9.60
CA THR A 100 -38.48 9.67 8.31
C THR A 100 -37.19 8.87 8.18
N GLU A 101 -37.29 7.54 8.27
CA GLU A 101 -36.21 6.64 7.89
C GLU A 101 -36.08 6.75 6.37
N THR A 102 -35.42 7.81 5.92
CA THR A 102 -34.83 7.83 4.60
C THR A 102 -33.81 6.71 4.65
N GLN A 103 -34.13 5.57 4.02
CA GLN A 103 -33.14 4.58 3.63
C GLN A 103 -31.93 5.37 3.15
N LYS A 104 -30.85 5.34 3.93
CA LYS A 104 -29.71 6.24 3.75
C LYS A 104 -29.10 5.86 2.41
N ALA A 105 -29.54 6.52 1.35
CA ALA A 105 -29.04 6.31 0.01
C ALA A 105 -27.52 6.36 0.13
N ILE A 106 -26.85 5.28 -0.27
CA ILE A 106 -25.41 5.11 -0.09
C ILE A 106 -24.75 6.23 -0.89
N SER A 107 -24.47 7.34 -0.22
CA SER A 107 -23.87 8.50 -0.86
C SER A 107 -22.43 8.14 -1.17
N LYS A 108 -21.99 8.43 -2.40
CA LYS A 108 -20.61 8.19 -2.81
C LYS A 108 -19.69 8.91 -1.81
N PRO A 109 -18.78 8.19 -1.12
CA PRO A 109 -17.90 8.84 -0.16
C PRO A 109 -17.00 9.81 -0.92
N SER A 110 -16.82 11.03 -0.42
CA SER A 110 -16.05 12.08 -1.13
C SER A 110 -14.55 11.79 -1.22
N LYS A 111 -14.03 10.87 -0.39
CA LYS A 111 -12.61 10.52 -0.30
C LYS A 111 -12.44 9.01 -0.19
N VAL A 112 -11.38 8.48 -0.81
CA VAL A 112 -10.96 7.07 -0.70
C VAL A 112 -9.69 6.99 0.11
N GLN A 113 -9.62 6.04 1.04
CA GLN A 113 -8.44 5.82 1.86
C GLN A 113 -7.80 4.47 1.55
N ALA A 114 -6.47 4.45 1.46
CA ALA A 114 -5.67 3.23 1.44
C ALA A 114 -4.58 3.30 2.51
N ILE A 115 -4.41 2.21 3.28
CA ILE A 115 -3.45 2.15 4.39
C ILE A 115 -2.57 0.91 4.24
N LEU A 116 -1.26 1.12 4.28
CA LEU A 116 -0.27 0.04 4.40
C LEU A 116 0.40 0.09 5.77
N LYS A 117 0.29 -1.01 6.52
CA LYS A 117 0.85 -1.17 7.86
C LYS A 117 2.13 -2.02 7.81
N GLY A 118 2.98 -1.89 8.83
CA GLY A 118 4.16 -2.76 9.01
C GLY A 118 5.30 -2.49 8.03
N ILE A 119 5.42 -1.27 7.50
CA ILE A 119 6.49 -0.90 6.57
C ILE A 119 7.81 -0.87 7.34
N LYS A 120 8.75 -1.74 7.00
CA LYS A 120 10.08 -1.86 7.64
C LYS A 120 11.06 -0.78 7.16
N GLN A 121 10.65 0.49 7.23
CA GLN A 121 11.45 1.67 6.92
C GLN A 121 11.19 2.77 7.95
N SER A 122 12.14 3.71 8.08
CA SER A 122 11.95 4.86 8.98
C SER A 122 10.88 5.79 8.43
N PRO A 123 9.93 6.28 9.27
CA PRO A 123 8.85 7.15 8.82
C PRO A 123 9.37 8.43 8.14
N LYS A 124 10.51 8.98 8.61
CA LYS A 124 11.14 10.17 8.00
C LYS A 124 11.51 9.93 6.53
N LYS A 125 12.06 8.76 6.20
CA LYS A 125 12.48 8.42 4.82
C LYS A 125 11.30 8.22 3.89
N VAL A 126 10.23 7.61 4.39
CA VAL A 126 8.99 7.41 3.62
C VAL A 126 8.26 8.73 3.44
N ASN A 127 8.22 9.58 4.47
CA ASN A 127 7.56 10.89 4.41
C ASN A 127 8.20 11.82 3.37
N LEU A 128 9.52 11.76 3.16
CA LEU A 128 10.18 12.52 2.10
C LEU A 128 9.63 12.19 0.71
N VAL A 129 9.37 10.91 0.43
CA VAL A 129 8.78 10.49 -0.85
C VAL A 129 7.28 10.76 -0.89
N ALA A 130 6.58 10.55 0.22
CA ALA A 130 5.15 10.86 0.30
C ALA A 130 4.88 12.36 0.08
N ALA A 131 5.75 13.25 0.59
CA ALA A 131 5.65 14.69 0.38
C ALA A 131 5.77 15.09 -1.09
N LEU A 132 6.59 14.37 -1.87
CA LEU A 132 6.77 14.64 -3.30
C LEU A 132 5.47 14.45 -4.09
N VAL A 133 4.65 13.45 -3.74
CA VAL A 133 3.45 13.07 -4.49
C VAL A 133 2.15 13.72 -3.99
N ARG A 134 2.22 14.52 -2.91
CA ARG A 134 1.04 15.24 -2.40
C ARG A 134 0.57 16.29 -3.40
N GLY A 135 -0.72 16.32 -3.68
CA GLY A 135 -1.33 17.27 -4.61
C GLY A 135 -1.07 16.99 -6.09
N MET A 136 -0.41 15.88 -6.42
CA MET A 136 -0.24 15.43 -7.81
C MET A 136 -1.47 14.65 -8.29
N ARG A 137 -1.70 14.66 -9.61
CA ARG A 137 -2.58 13.67 -10.24
C ARG A 137 -2.02 12.27 -10.03
N VAL A 138 -2.90 11.28 -9.88
CA VAL A 138 -2.48 9.90 -9.57
C VAL A 138 -1.56 9.33 -10.64
N GLU A 139 -1.83 9.59 -11.91
CA GLU A 139 -0.98 9.13 -13.02
C GLU A 139 0.42 9.74 -12.98
N ASP A 140 0.50 11.06 -12.85
CA ASP A 140 1.77 11.78 -12.73
C ASP A 140 2.58 11.29 -11.50
N ALA A 141 1.90 11.04 -10.38
CA ALA A 141 2.53 10.49 -9.19
C ALA A 141 3.11 9.09 -9.43
N LEU A 142 2.40 8.20 -10.14
CA LEU A 142 2.88 6.87 -10.46
C LEU A 142 4.12 6.91 -11.37
N LEU A 143 4.11 7.77 -12.40
CA LEU A 143 5.26 7.98 -13.29
C LEU A 143 6.47 8.52 -12.53
N GLN A 144 6.26 9.54 -11.70
CA GLN A 144 7.33 10.13 -10.91
C GLN A 144 7.95 9.11 -9.95
N LEU A 145 7.12 8.27 -9.31
CA LEU A 145 7.59 7.24 -8.39
C LEU A 145 8.41 6.14 -9.10
N GLN A 146 8.12 5.83 -10.36
CA GLN A 146 8.90 4.85 -11.15
C GLN A 146 10.34 5.33 -11.40
N VAL A 147 10.51 6.64 -11.65
CA VAL A 147 11.82 7.24 -11.95
C VAL A 147 12.63 7.54 -10.67
N THR A 148 11.95 7.76 -9.54
CA THR A 148 12.65 8.09 -8.29
C THR A 148 13.53 6.95 -7.76
N VAL A 149 14.80 7.26 -7.50
CA VAL A 149 15.83 6.29 -7.06
C VAL A 149 15.62 5.79 -5.61
N LYS A 150 14.83 6.50 -4.80
CA LYS A 150 14.66 6.17 -3.36
C LYS A 150 13.90 4.85 -3.20
N ARG A 151 14.42 3.93 -2.37
CA ARG A 151 13.75 2.64 -2.06
C ARG A 151 12.30 2.78 -1.59
N ALA A 152 11.97 3.86 -0.87
CA ALA A 152 10.61 4.14 -0.39
C ALA A 152 9.60 4.35 -1.54
N ALA A 153 10.05 4.74 -2.73
CA ALA A 153 9.19 4.94 -3.89
C ALA A 153 8.42 3.68 -4.27
N LYS A 154 9.08 2.51 -4.24
CA LYS A 154 8.42 1.21 -4.52
C LYS A 154 7.26 0.94 -3.58
N THR A 155 7.42 1.23 -2.28
CA THR A 155 6.35 1.07 -1.30
C THR A 155 5.22 2.08 -1.50
N VAL A 156 5.54 3.36 -1.78
CA VAL A 156 4.51 4.39 -2.00
C VAL A 156 3.71 4.08 -3.28
N TYR A 157 4.40 3.65 -4.33
CA TYR A 157 3.81 3.26 -5.61
C TYR A 157 2.76 2.17 -5.43
N GLN A 158 3.08 1.11 -4.68
CA GLN A 158 2.15 0.01 -4.41
C GLN A 158 0.88 0.50 -3.69
N VAL A 159 1.02 1.43 -2.73
CA VAL A 159 -0.14 1.96 -2.00
C VAL A 159 -1.00 2.86 -2.89
N ILE A 160 -0.41 3.73 -3.69
CA ILE A 160 -1.17 4.58 -4.62
C ILE A 160 -1.86 3.73 -5.69
N HIS A 161 -1.18 2.72 -6.23
CA HIS A 161 -1.75 1.80 -7.20
C HIS A 161 -2.95 1.03 -6.61
N SER A 162 -2.83 0.56 -5.38
CA SER A 162 -3.94 -0.08 -4.66
C SER A 162 -5.06 0.91 -4.34
N ALA A 163 -4.75 2.15 -3.96
CA ALA A 163 -5.74 3.19 -3.71
C ALA A 163 -6.56 3.51 -4.96
N ARG A 164 -5.89 3.62 -6.13
CA ARG A 164 -6.54 3.79 -7.43
C ARG A 164 -7.51 2.63 -7.72
N ALA A 165 -7.07 1.38 -7.55
CA ALA A 165 -7.92 0.22 -7.77
C ALA A 165 -9.15 0.17 -6.84
N ASN A 166 -8.97 0.55 -5.57
CA ASN A 166 -10.09 0.64 -4.63
C ASN A 166 -11.06 1.75 -5.00
N ALA A 167 -10.56 2.89 -5.48
CA ALA A 167 -11.37 4.02 -5.91
C ALA A 167 -12.24 3.66 -7.12
N THR A 168 -11.66 3.00 -8.13
CA THR A 168 -12.39 2.59 -9.34
C THR A 168 -13.38 1.48 -9.04
N HIS A 169 -12.97 0.43 -8.32
CA HIS A 169 -13.79 -0.77 -8.12
C HIS A 169 -14.89 -0.56 -7.07
N ASN A 170 -14.56 -0.01 -5.90
CA ASN A 170 -15.51 0.02 -4.77
C ASN A 170 -16.33 1.32 -4.72
N HIS A 171 -15.76 2.42 -5.18
CA HIS A 171 -16.36 3.76 -5.02
C HIS A 171 -16.84 4.36 -6.34
N GLY A 172 -16.49 3.75 -7.48
CA GLY A 172 -16.94 4.18 -8.81
C GLY A 172 -16.40 5.56 -9.20
N PHE A 173 -15.16 5.85 -8.82
CA PHE A 173 -14.46 7.08 -9.18
C PHE A 173 -13.74 6.97 -10.52
N ASP A 174 -13.68 8.06 -11.27
CA ASP A 174 -13.01 8.16 -12.57
C ASP A 174 -11.49 8.13 -12.39
N PRO A 175 -10.74 7.15 -12.95
CA PRO A 175 -9.31 6.98 -12.69
C PRO A 175 -8.47 8.19 -13.12
N ASP A 176 -8.86 8.85 -14.21
CA ASP A 176 -8.12 9.96 -14.84
C ASP A 176 -8.27 11.27 -14.05
N ARG A 177 -9.36 11.37 -13.27
CA ARG A 177 -9.69 12.54 -12.43
C ARG A 177 -9.24 12.38 -10.98
N LEU A 178 -8.52 11.31 -10.65
CA LEU A 178 -8.04 11.09 -9.29
C LEU A 178 -6.84 11.98 -8.95
N LEU A 179 -6.90 12.59 -7.77
CA LEU A 179 -5.85 13.40 -7.19
C LEU A 179 -5.46 12.87 -5.80
N VAL A 180 -4.16 12.89 -5.51
CA VAL A 180 -3.62 12.56 -4.19
C VAL A 180 -3.84 13.74 -3.25
N ALA A 181 -4.96 13.72 -2.52
CA ALA A 181 -5.32 14.80 -1.58
C ALA A 181 -4.35 14.84 -0.40
N GLU A 182 -4.15 13.69 0.24
CA GLU A 182 -3.31 13.57 1.43
C GLU A 182 -2.46 12.30 1.34
N ALA A 183 -1.19 12.40 1.71
CA ALA A 183 -0.30 11.23 1.76
C ALA A 183 0.64 11.37 2.96
N PHE A 184 0.28 10.81 4.11
CA PHE A 184 1.04 10.97 5.35
C PHE A 184 1.51 9.64 5.92
N VAL A 185 2.53 9.74 6.76
CA VAL A 185 3.19 8.57 7.36
C VAL A 185 3.09 8.68 8.87
N GLY A 186 2.50 7.65 9.49
CA GLY A 186 2.42 7.51 10.92
C GLY A 186 3.55 6.63 11.48
N LYS A 187 3.86 6.82 12.77
CA LYS A 187 4.69 5.90 13.53
C LYS A 187 4.00 4.52 13.63
N GLY A 188 4.77 3.45 13.46
CA GLY A 188 4.37 2.07 13.71
C GLY A 188 5.08 1.50 14.94
N PHE A 189 5.23 0.17 14.99
CA PHE A 189 5.90 -0.49 16.10
C PHE A 189 7.43 -0.33 16.02
N PHE A 190 8.06 0.10 17.11
CA PHE A 190 9.50 0.38 17.16
C PHE A 190 10.20 -0.69 18.00
N LYS A 191 10.96 -1.57 17.34
CA LYS A 191 11.66 -2.68 18.00
C LYS A 191 12.97 -2.19 18.60
N LYS A 192 13.14 -2.30 19.92
CA LYS A 192 14.41 -2.02 20.61
C LYS A 192 15.38 -3.21 20.47
N ARG A 193 16.66 -2.93 20.25
CA ARG A 193 17.77 -3.90 20.13
C ARG A 193 18.97 -3.36 20.88
N ILE A 194 19.70 -4.22 21.58
CA ILE A 194 20.95 -3.82 22.24
C ILE A 194 22.01 -3.53 21.16
N SER A 195 22.81 -2.50 21.38
CA SER A 195 23.97 -2.12 20.59
C SER A 195 25.18 -2.08 21.51
N TYR A 196 26.15 -2.97 21.29
CA TYR A 196 27.36 -3.03 22.09
C TYR A 196 28.36 -1.96 21.63
N HIS A 197 29.05 -1.35 22.58
CA HIS A 197 30.06 -0.31 22.37
C HIS A 197 31.34 -0.63 23.16
N ALA A 198 32.42 0.10 22.90
CA ALA A 198 33.69 -0.09 23.58
C ALA A 198 33.59 0.16 25.11
N LYS A 199 34.54 -0.40 25.86
CA LYS A 199 34.66 -0.26 27.33
C LYS A 199 33.41 -0.76 28.10
N GLY A 200 32.82 -1.87 27.66
CA GLY A 200 31.65 -2.48 28.33
C GLY A 200 30.36 -1.66 28.25
N LYS A 201 30.30 -0.60 27.44
CA LYS A 201 29.10 0.24 27.30
C LYS A 201 28.08 -0.41 26.36
N CYS A 202 26.79 -0.23 26.65
CA CYS A 202 25.69 -0.66 25.79
C CYS A 202 24.70 0.49 25.55
N GLY A 203 24.16 0.55 24.34
CA GLY A 203 23.12 1.48 23.93
C GLY A 203 21.90 0.73 23.37
N ILE A 204 20.79 1.43 23.18
CA ILE A 204 19.58 0.86 22.59
C ILE A 204 19.41 1.38 21.17
N LYS A 205 19.58 0.49 20.18
CA LYS A 205 19.26 0.74 18.77
C LYS A 205 17.80 0.43 18.50
N VAL A 206 17.11 1.33 17.80
CA VAL A 206 15.71 1.13 17.43
C VAL A 206 15.58 0.75 15.96
N ARG A 207 14.80 -0.30 15.68
CA ARG A 207 14.36 -0.69 14.33
C ARG A 207 12.94 -0.17 14.13
N PRO A 208 12.75 0.95 13.41
CA PRO A 208 11.43 1.55 13.23
C PRO A 208 10.62 0.79 12.18
N GLU A 209 9.32 0.69 12.43
CA GLU A 209 8.30 0.39 11.42
C GLU A 209 7.34 1.57 11.31
N CYS A 210 6.73 1.77 10.14
CA CYS A 210 5.77 2.84 9.93
C CYS A 210 4.48 2.35 9.26
N ARG A 211 3.48 3.22 9.24
CA ARG A 211 2.24 3.06 8.49
C ARG A 211 2.11 4.21 7.51
N LEU A 212 1.71 3.92 6.28
CA LEU A 212 1.47 4.92 5.24
C LEU A 212 -0.03 4.97 4.96
N THR A 213 -0.57 6.18 4.91
CA THR A 213 -1.96 6.43 4.58
C THR A 213 -2.01 7.36 3.37
N VAL A 214 -2.68 6.92 2.30
CA VAL A 214 -3.00 7.74 1.13
C VAL A 214 -4.49 7.99 1.12
N VAL A 215 -4.87 9.22 0.85
CA VAL A 215 -6.25 9.64 0.63
C VAL A 215 -6.35 10.22 -0.77
N LEU A 216 -7.24 9.65 -1.57
CA LEU A 216 -7.58 10.12 -2.91
C LEU A 216 -8.91 10.83 -2.88
N ARG A 217 -9.07 11.81 -3.77
CA ARG A 217 -10.35 12.46 -4.08
C ARG A 217 -10.43 12.68 -5.59
N GLU A 218 -11.64 12.87 -6.09
CA GLU A 218 -11.82 13.38 -7.45
C GLU A 218 -11.55 14.88 -7.51
N ILE A 219 -11.01 15.30 -8.66
CA ILE A 219 -10.84 16.69 -9.02
C ILE A 219 -12.20 17.25 -9.44
N THR A 220 -12.56 18.44 -8.97
CA THR A 220 -13.77 19.13 -9.45
C THR A 220 -13.53 19.68 -10.87
N PRO A 221 -14.58 19.82 -11.70
CA PRO A 221 -14.41 20.32 -13.07
C PRO A 221 -13.79 21.73 -13.11
N GLU A 222 -14.04 22.54 -12.09
CA GLU A 222 -13.43 23.87 -11.90
C GLU A 222 -11.91 23.76 -11.68
N GLU A 223 -11.49 22.91 -10.74
CA GLU A 223 -10.07 22.64 -10.47
C GLU A 223 -9.36 22.10 -11.74
N GLU A 224 -10.03 21.26 -12.52
CA GLU A 224 -9.49 20.75 -13.78
C GLU A 224 -9.29 21.87 -14.82
N ALA A 225 -10.26 22.77 -14.97
CA ALA A 225 -10.16 23.92 -15.86
C ALA A 225 -9.05 24.90 -15.42
N GLU A 226 -8.87 25.10 -14.12
CA GLU A 226 -7.78 25.91 -13.57
C GLU A 226 -6.41 25.30 -13.88
N ILE A 227 -6.25 23.99 -13.67
CA ILE A 227 -5.01 23.27 -14.02
C ILE A 227 -4.71 23.42 -15.52
N ALA A 228 -5.72 23.30 -16.38
CA ALA A 228 -5.57 23.46 -17.83
C ALA A 228 -5.13 24.89 -18.20
N LYS A 229 -5.77 25.92 -17.62
CA LYS A 229 -5.39 27.33 -17.81
C LYS A 229 -3.94 27.59 -17.40
N LEU A 230 -3.52 27.07 -16.24
CA LEU A 230 -2.15 27.20 -15.74
C LEU A 230 -1.14 26.50 -16.67
N LYS A 231 -1.46 25.31 -17.19
CA LYS A 231 -0.62 24.59 -18.16
C LYS A 231 -0.42 25.41 -19.44
N VAL A 232 -1.50 25.94 -20.03
CA VAL A 232 -1.43 26.78 -21.24
C VAL A 232 -0.62 28.05 -20.99
N HIS A 233 -0.84 28.71 -19.84
CA HIS A 233 -0.10 29.91 -19.46
C HIS A 233 1.39 29.65 -19.31
N ASN A 234 1.76 28.57 -18.62
CA ASN A 234 3.16 28.17 -18.44
C ASN A 234 3.83 27.83 -19.78
N PHE A 235 3.13 27.11 -20.66
CA PHE A 235 3.63 26.82 -22.01
C PHE A 235 3.88 28.09 -22.82
N ARG A 236 2.94 29.06 -22.81
CA ARG A 236 3.11 30.36 -23.46
C ARG A 236 4.28 31.16 -22.89
N LYS A 237 4.52 31.08 -21.57
CA LYS A 237 5.67 31.72 -20.92
C LYS A 237 6.99 31.07 -21.32
N LEU A 238 7.06 29.74 -21.34
CA LEU A 238 8.25 28.99 -21.75
C LEU A 238 8.63 29.28 -23.21
N THR A 239 7.67 29.16 -24.13
CA THR A 239 7.90 29.48 -25.55
C THR A 239 8.35 30.93 -25.78
N LYS A 240 7.78 31.90 -25.04
CA LYS A 240 8.26 33.30 -25.08
C LYS A 240 9.72 33.42 -24.59
N ARG A 241 10.09 32.69 -23.53
CA ARG A 241 11.45 32.70 -22.97
C ARG A 241 12.45 32.08 -23.95
N GLU A 242 12.12 30.94 -24.54
CA GLU A 242 12.96 30.27 -25.55
C GLU A 242 13.21 31.16 -26.77
N LYS A 243 12.15 31.77 -27.31
CA LYS A 243 12.26 32.72 -28.44
C LYS A 243 13.17 33.91 -28.14
N ARG A 244 13.16 34.42 -26.89
CA ARG A 244 14.06 35.51 -26.46
C ARG A 244 15.51 35.06 -26.31
N LEU A 245 15.74 33.85 -25.81
CA LEU A 245 17.10 33.33 -25.56
C LEU A 245 17.81 32.87 -26.83
N VAL A 246 17.08 32.42 -27.84
CA VAL A 246 17.66 31.95 -29.11
C VAL A 246 17.03 32.69 -30.30
N PRO A 247 17.27 34.00 -30.46
CA PRO A 247 16.66 34.80 -31.53
C PRO A 247 17.15 34.42 -32.93
N HIS A 248 18.31 33.75 -33.05
CA HIS A 248 19.05 33.49 -34.29
C HIS A 248 18.69 32.18 -35.00
N LYS A 249 17.91 31.27 -34.40
CA LYS A 249 17.45 30.03 -35.08
C LYS A 249 16.39 30.27 -36.18
N LEU A 250 15.81 31.46 -36.24
CA LEU A 250 14.85 31.89 -37.26
C LEU A 250 15.49 32.71 -38.39
N ILE A 251 16.81 32.91 -38.36
CA ILE A 251 17.52 33.37 -39.56
C ILE A 251 17.76 32.10 -40.36
N GLU A 252 16.71 31.63 -41.05
CA GLU A 252 16.93 30.74 -42.17
C GLU A 252 17.95 31.44 -43.08
N THR A 253 19.14 30.84 -43.22
CA THR A 253 20.12 31.23 -44.23
C THR A 253 19.62 30.80 -45.60
N THR A 254 18.38 31.14 -45.95
CA THR A 254 17.91 31.12 -47.32
C THR A 254 18.29 32.49 -47.88
N PRO A 255 19.37 32.61 -48.70
CA PRO A 255 19.60 33.86 -49.39
C PRO A 255 18.39 34.07 -50.30
N ILE A 256 17.60 35.11 -50.00
CA ILE A 256 16.58 35.64 -50.90
C ILE A 256 17.34 36.21 -52.10
N TRP A 257 17.61 35.36 -53.08
CA TRP A 257 18.09 35.79 -54.38
C TRP A 257 16.90 36.31 -55.17
N ASP A 258 16.42 37.50 -54.81
CA ASP A 258 15.50 38.27 -55.65
C ASP A 258 16.27 38.76 -56.88
N ARG A 259 16.28 37.93 -57.92
CA ARG A 259 16.78 38.30 -59.24
C ARG A 259 15.80 39.31 -59.84
N LYS A 260 16.01 40.61 -59.60
CA LYS A 260 15.38 41.70 -60.38
C LYS A 260 15.64 41.48 -61.86
N SER A 261 14.65 40.99 -62.61
CA SER A 261 14.66 41.08 -64.07
C SER A 261 14.36 42.52 -64.47
N LYS A 262 15.42 43.21 -64.89
CA LYS A 262 15.36 44.51 -65.54
C LYS A 262 15.02 44.28 -67.02
N THR A 263 13.75 44.33 -67.39
CA THR A 263 13.35 44.53 -68.80
C THR A 263 13.11 46.02 -69.03
N ARG A 264 14.19 46.71 -69.40
CA ARG A 264 14.19 48.04 -70.01
C ARG A 264 14.52 47.83 -71.49
N SER A 265 13.51 47.89 -72.36
CA SER A 265 13.57 48.09 -73.83
C SER A 265 12.23 47.55 -74.39
N GLN A 266 11.38 48.25 -75.13
CA GLN A 266 11.59 49.36 -76.05
C GLN A 266 10.31 50.21 -76.09
N GLY A 267 10.43 51.52 -75.94
CA GLY A 267 9.56 52.42 -76.69
C GLY A 267 10.12 52.49 -78.11
N ALA A 268 9.35 52.02 -79.08
CA ALA A 268 9.56 52.32 -80.48
C ALA A 268 8.32 53.07 -80.98
N MET A 269 8.54 54.35 -81.27
CA MET A 269 7.65 55.19 -82.06
C MET A 269 7.47 54.61 -83.47
N ALA A 270 6.32 54.95 -84.07
CA ALA A 270 6.09 55.30 -85.47
C ALA A 270 5.14 54.40 -86.28
N ALA A 271 4.18 55.11 -86.90
CA ALA A 271 3.22 54.78 -87.96
C ALA A 271 2.01 53.90 -87.59
#